data_AF-A0A5D8ZXM3-F1
#
_entry.id   AF-A0A5D8ZXM3-F1
#
_cell.length_a   1.000
_cell.length_b   1.000
_cell.length_c   1.000
_cell.angle_alpha   90.00
_cell.angle_beta   90.00
_cell.angle_gamma   90.00
#
_symmetry.space_group_name_H-M   'P 1'
#
loop_
_entity.id
_entity.type
_entity.pdbx_description
1 polymer ?
#
loop_
_entity_poly.entity_id
_entity_poly.type
_entity_poly.pdbx_seq_one_letter_code
_entity_poly.pdbx_strand_id
1 'polypeptide(L)'
;MKTTLLAIVLTVFFSDSLFGQTNFEIVIERKLSSPTCTLGYLIADKKVICHTLELPWENNIKNISCVPPGSYNGILRYDKNDGWRIQLENVPDRDGVQIHMGNYTKQIKGCVLIGMETDIKNCTVGNSKLAYSKLKDAFYGTSNPYSTPDKNIIVTFK
;
A
#
# COMPACT_ATOMS: atom_id res chain seq x y z
N MET A 1 -15.29 -66.87 6.18
CA MET A 1 -15.12 -65.52 6.76
C MET A 1 -14.04 -64.78 6.00
N LYS A 2 -14.41 -63.86 5.12
CA LYS A 2 -13.49 -62.88 4.51
C LYS A 2 -14.24 -61.55 4.53
N THR A 3 -13.92 -60.69 5.48
CA THR A 3 -14.41 -59.32 5.56
C THR A 3 -13.45 -58.45 4.76
N THR A 4 -13.89 -57.98 3.59
CA THR A 4 -13.15 -56.99 2.82
C THR A 4 -13.46 -55.62 3.43
N LEU A 5 -12.44 -54.99 4.02
CA LEU A 5 -12.54 -53.61 4.51
C LEU A 5 -12.52 -52.66 3.30
N LEU A 6 -13.59 -51.90 3.11
CA LEU A 6 -13.67 -50.85 2.11
C LEU A 6 -13.02 -49.58 2.68
N ALA A 7 -11.82 -49.24 2.25
CA ALA A 7 -11.17 -47.98 2.62
C ALA A 7 -11.79 -46.83 1.83
N ILE A 8 -12.61 -46.02 2.49
CA ILE A 8 -13.13 -44.77 1.93
C ILE A 8 -11.99 -43.74 2.00
N VAL A 9 -11.32 -43.52 0.88
CA VAL A 9 -10.38 -42.39 0.73
C VAL A 9 -11.23 -41.13 0.60
N LEU A 10 -11.39 -40.42 1.71
CA LEU A 10 -12.01 -39.10 1.73
C LEU A 10 -11.02 -38.11 1.12
N THR A 11 -11.06 -37.93 -0.21
CA THR A 11 -10.35 -36.84 -0.88
C THR A 11 -10.96 -35.53 -0.42
N VAL A 12 -10.27 -34.85 0.49
CA VAL A 12 -10.56 -33.46 0.85
C VAL A 12 -10.21 -32.60 -0.38
N PHE A 13 -11.23 -32.23 -1.15
CA PHE A 13 -11.10 -31.17 -2.14
C PHE A 13 -10.89 -29.87 -1.37
N PHE A 14 -9.64 -29.40 -1.28
CA PHE A 14 -9.38 -28.01 -0.99
C PHE A 14 -9.95 -27.22 -2.17
N SER A 15 -11.08 -26.56 -1.94
CA SER A 15 -11.57 -25.55 -2.85
C SER A 15 -10.59 -24.39 -2.80
N ASP A 16 -9.59 -24.39 -3.68
CA ASP A 16 -8.90 -23.15 -4.02
C ASP A 16 -10.00 -22.16 -4.42
N SER A 17 -10.05 -21.02 -3.73
CA SER A 17 -11.02 -19.96 -3.97
C SER A 17 -10.82 -19.40 -5.39
N LEU A 18 -11.43 -20.05 -6.37
CA LEU A 18 -11.63 -19.53 -7.71
C LEU A 18 -12.75 -18.49 -7.57
N PHE A 19 -12.42 -17.23 -7.88
CA PHE A 19 -13.22 -16.01 -7.75
C PHE A 19 -13.16 -15.32 -6.38
N GLY A 20 -12.35 -14.25 -6.29
CA GLY A 20 -12.52 -13.23 -5.25
C GLY A 20 -11.28 -12.50 -4.75
N GLN A 21 -10.41 -12.01 -5.64
CA GLN A 21 -9.61 -10.84 -5.24
C GLN A 21 -9.88 -9.69 -6.21
N THR A 22 -11.07 -9.11 -6.06
CA THR A 22 -11.50 -7.91 -6.79
C THR A 22 -10.80 -6.66 -6.28
N ASN A 23 -10.27 -6.69 -5.05
CA ASN A 23 -9.69 -5.53 -4.38
C ASN A 23 -8.24 -5.80 -3.96
N PHE A 24 -7.36 -4.85 -4.24
CA PHE A 24 -6.06 -4.69 -3.60
C PHE A 24 -6.19 -3.67 -2.48
N GLU A 25 -6.24 -4.15 -1.25
CA GLU A 25 -6.45 -3.30 -0.07
C GLU A 25 -5.11 -2.91 0.56
N ILE A 26 -4.95 -1.60 0.74
CA ILE A 26 -3.84 -0.97 1.43
C ILE A 26 -4.37 -0.29 2.68
N VAL A 27 -3.69 -0.50 3.80
CA VAL A 27 -3.87 0.30 5.00
C VAL A 27 -2.61 1.11 5.26
N ILE A 28 -2.74 2.43 5.32
CA ILE A 28 -1.74 3.32 5.87
C ILE A 28 -2.06 3.45 7.36
N GLU A 29 -1.27 2.79 8.19
CA GLU A 29 -1.45 2.78 9.64
C GLU A 29 -0.47 3.76 10.28
N ARG A 30 -0.95 4.92 10.71
CA ARG A 30 -0.13 5.98 11.31
C ARG A 30 0.26 5.58 12.74
N LYS A 31 1.55 5.63 13.04
CA LYS A 31 2.10 5.24 14.35
C LYS A 31 2.66 6.40 15.14
N LEU A 32 3.15 7.43 14.45
CA LEU A 32 3.67 8.64 15.06
C LEU A 32 3.14 9.85 14.30
N SER A 33 2.52 10.77 15.01
CA SER A 33 2.18 12.10 14.49
C SER A 33 2.90 13.13 15.34
N SER A 34 3.69 13.98 14.68
CA SER A 34 4.44 15.06 15.30
C SER A 34 4.21 16.38 14.56
N PRO A 35 4.68 17.51 15.08
CA PRO A 35 4.63 18.78 14.36
C PRO A 35 5.46 18.82 13.06
N THR A 36 6.32 17.83 12.80
CA THR A 36 7.23 17.84 11.64
C THR A 36 6.93 16.75 10.62
N CYS A 37 6.27 15.67 11.02
CA CYS A 37 5.87 14.59 10.11
C CYS A 37 4.83 13.66 10.72
N THR A 38 4.24 12.82 9.86
CA THR A 38 3.51 11.63 10.27
C THR A 38 4.23 10.40 9.72
N LEU A 39 4.54 9.42 10.58
CA LEU A 39 5.19 8.16 10.24
C LEU A 39 4.26 6.98 10.53
N GLY A 40 4.37 5.92 9.74
CA GLY A 40 3.53 4.75 9.89
C GLY A 40 4.01 3.54 9.10
N TYR A 41 3.07 2.64 8.85
CA TYR A 41 3.26 1.45 8.02
C TYR A 41 2.30 1.47 6.83
N LEU A 42 2.77 0.93 5.71
CA LEU A 42 1.91 0.48 4.63
C LEU A 42 1.71 -1.02 4.77
N ILE A 43 0.45 -1.43 4.94
CA ILE A 43 0.04 -2.82 5.09
C ILE A 43 -0.76 -3.23 3.85
N ALA A 44 -0.39 -4.34 3.23
CA ALA A 44 -1.15 -4.99 2.16
C ALA A 44 -1.15 -6.50 2.41
N ASP A 45 -2.23 -7.20 2.03
CA ASP A 45 -2.41 -8.64 2.30
C ASP A 45 -2.12 -9.03 3.77
N LYS A 46 -2.57 -8.18 4.71
CA LYS A 46 -2.38 -8.34 6.17
C LYS A 46 -0.92 -8.38 6.63
N LYS A 47 0.02 -7.92 5.80
CA LYS A 47 1.46 -7.86 6.10
C LYS A 47 1.97 -6.43 5.99
N VAL A 48 2.86 -6.04 6.91
CA VAL A 48 3.62 -4.79 6.77
C VAL A 48 4.55 -4.94 5.58
N ILE A 49 4.34 -4.10 4.56
CA ILE A 49 5.16 -4.07 3.36
C ILE A 49 6.37 -3.14 3.58
N CYS A 50 6.13 -1.96 4.14
CA CYS A 50 7.14 -0.92 4.33
C CYS A 50 6.68 0.16 5.33
N HIS A 51 7.58 1.09 5.65
CA HIS A 51 7.28 2.32 6.39
C HIS A 51 6.69 3.39 5.48
N THR A 52 5.91 4.29 6.06
CA THR A 52 5.34 5.46 5.39
C THR A 52 5.81 6.75 6.06
N LEU A 53 5.96 7.80 5.25
CA LEU A 53 6.23 9.17 5.69
C LEU A 53 5.29 10.14 4.99
N GLU A 54 4.60 10.95 5.78
CA GLU A 54 3.69 12.01 5.35
C GLU A 54 4.08 13.34 6.02
N LEU A 55 3.50 14.44 5.52
CA LEU A 55 3.54 15.73 6.21
C LEU A 55 2.78 15.66 7.56
N PRO A 56 2.97 16.62 8.49
CA PRO A 56 2.10 16.74 9.66
C PRO A 56 0.64 16.98 9.26
N TRP A 57 -0.29 16.73 10.18
CA TRP A 57 -1.69 17.10 9.98
C TRP A 57 -1.86 18.61 10.19
N GLU A 58 -2.34 19.28 9.14
CA GLU A 58 -2.58 20.73 9.15
C GLU A 58 -4.00 21.00 8.64
N ASN A 59 -5.01 20.36 9.24
CA ASN A 59 -6.43 20.54 8.93
C ASN A 59 -6.77 20.43 7.43
N ASN A 60 -6.17 19.44 6.74
CA ASN A 60 -6.29 19.24 5.29
C ASN A 60 -5.88 20.44 4.43
N ILE A 61 -5.08 21.38 4.93
CA ILE A 61 -4.60 22.50 4.11
C ILE A 61 -3.75 21.93 2.96
N LYS A 62 -4.13 22.32 1.74
CA LYS A 62 -3.49 21.86 0.50
C LYS A 62 -1.99 22.13 0.54
N ASN A 63 -1.21 21.18 0.05
CA ASN A 63 0.26 21.21 -0.05
C ASN A 63 1.06 21.17 1.26
N ILE A 64 0.42 21.26 2.43
CA ILE A 64 1.13 21.27 3.73
C ILE A 64 0.65 20.20 4.72
N SER A 65 -0.51 19.57 4.48
CA SER A 65 -1.09 18.54 5.35
C SER A 65 -0.92 17.11 4.81
N CYS A 66 -0.80 16.12 5.70
CA CYS A 66 -1.09 14.72 5.34
C CYS A 66 -2.55 14.52 4.93
N VAL A 67 -2.84 13.34 4.36
CA VAL A 67 -4.15 12.97 3.82
C VAL A 67 -5.19 12.85 4.96
N PRO A 68 -6.44 13.31 4.80
CA PRO A 68 -7.46 13.08 5.82
C PRO A 68 -7.70 11.57 6.06
N PRO A 69 -7.95 11.13 7.30
CA PRO A 69 -8.39 9.77 7.58
C PRO A 69 -9.62 9.39 6.74
N GLY A 70 -9.69 8.13 6.30
CA GLY A 70 -10.75 7.65 5.42
C GLY A 70 -10.26 6.61 4.41
N SER A 71 -11.17 6.14 3.57
CA SER A 71 -10.88 5.19 2.50
C SER A 71 -11.06 5.85 1.13
N TYR A 72 -10.08 5.66 0.27
CA TYR A 72 -10.02 6.26 -1.06
C TYR A 72 -9.77 5.19 -2.12
N ASN A 73 -10.37 5.37 -3.30
CA ASN A 73 -9.99 4.58 -4.46
C ASN A 73 -8.59 4.99 -4.92
N GLY A 74 -7.86 4.03 -5.49
CA GLY A 74 -6.56 4.24 -6.09
C GLY A 74 -6.55 3.88 -7.57
N ILE A 75 -5.79 4.66 -8.35
CA ILE A 75 -5.48 4.35 -9.76
C ILE A 75 -3.97 4.27 -9.97
N LEU A 76 -3.55 3.48 -10.95
CA LEU A 76 -2.14 3.38 -11.31
C LEU A 76 -1.72 4.48 -12.27
N ARG A 77 -0.52 5.01 -12.05
CA ARG A 77 0.11 6.07 -12.85
C ARG A 77 1.51 5.64 -13.28
N TYR A 78 1.82 5.83 -14.56
CA TYR A 78 3.10 5.42 -15.18
C TYR A 78 3.83 6.60 -15.85
N ASP A 79 3.30 7.82 -15.71
CA ASP A 79 3.62 9.00 -16.52
C ASP A 79 4.91 9.74 -16.13
N LYS A 80 5.81 9.11 -15.38
CA LYS A 80 7.02 9.74 -14.86
C LYS A 80 8.16 8.74 -14.77
N ASN A 81 9.37 9.24 -14.51
CA ASN A 81 10.61 8.46 -14.58
C ASN A 81 10.71 7.29 -13.58
N ASP A 82 9.99 7.32 -12.46
CA ASP A 82 9.90 6.20 -11.52
C ASP A 82 8.95 5.08 -12.03
N GLY A 83 8.10 5.39 -13.01
CA GLY A 83 7.34 4.44 -13.82
C GLY A 83 6.12 3.80 -13.18
N TRP A 84 5.79 4.06 -11.90
CA TRP A 84 4.65 3.40 -11.25
C TRP A 84 4.19 4.11 -9.96
N ARG A 85 2.93 4.51 -9.83
CA ARG A 85 2.42 5.04 -8.55
C ARG A 85 0.98 4.67 -8.36
N ILE A 86 0.57 4.67 -7.10
CA ILE A 86 -0.85 4.67 -6.73
C ILE A 86 -1.23 6.14 -6.50
N GLN A 87 -2.14 6.66 -7.30
CA GLN A 87 -2.76 7.96 -7.07
C GLN A 87 -4.11 7.76 -6.40
N LEU A 88 -4.36 8.50 -5.34
CA LEU A 88 -5.66 8.52 -4.67
C LEU A 88 -6.66 9.34 -5.48
N GLU A 89 -7.90 8.87 -5.55
CA GLU A 89 -9.01 9.59 -6.14
C GLU A 89 -9.88 10.24 -5.06
N ASN A 90 -10.49 11.37 -5.41
CA ASN A 90 -11.49 12.07 -4.59
C ASN A 90 -11.02 12.41 -3.16
N VAL A 91 -9.74 12.73 -2.98
CA VAL A 91 -9.26 13.31 -1.72
C VAL A 91 -9.89 14.72 -1.59
N PRO A 92 -10.59 15.04 -0.49
CA PRO A 92 -11.29 16.33 -0.34
C PRO A 92 -10.37 17.52 -0.60
N ASP A 93 -10.78 18.39 -1.52
CA ASP A 93 -10.09 19.63 -1.93
C ASP A 93 -8.66 19.44 -2.45
N ARG A 94 -8.30 18.21 -2.86
CA ARG A 94 -6.94 17.84 -3.23
C ARG A 94 -6.89 16.97 -4.48
N ASP A 95 -5.86 17.22 -5.27
CA ASP A 95 -5.53 16.50 -6.49
C ASP A 95 -4.09 15.98 -6.43
N GLY A 96 -3.78 14.97 -7.25
CA GLY A 96 -2.41 14.48 -7.42
C GLY A 96 -1.77 13.87 -6.17
N VAL A 97 -2.57 13.46 -5.18
CA VAL A 97 -2.07 12.79 -3.96
C VAL A 97 -1.67 11.35 -4.31
N GLN A 98 -0.41 11.01 -4.10
CA GLN A 98 0.17 9.75 -4.57
C GLN A 98 0.92 9.02 -3.45
N ILE A 99 1.00 7.69 -3.56
CA ILE A 99 1.95 6.84 -2.82
C ILE A 99 3.13 6.57 -3.75
N HIS A 100 4.33 7.00 -3.36
CA HIS A 100 5.51 6.87 -4.20
C HIS A 100 6.81 6.79 -3.41
N MET A 101 7.90 6.41 -4.09
CA MET A 101 9.22 6.40 -3.48
C MET A 101 9.73 7.83 -3.18
N GLY A 102 10.48 7.96 -2.11
CA GLY A 102 11.13 9.20 -1.65
C GLY A 102 11.58 9.02 -0.21
N ASN A 103 12.31 9.99 0.33
CA ASN A 103 12.99 9.83 1.62
C ASN A 103 12.70 10.96 2.63
N TYR A 104 12.32 12.16 2.15
CA TYR A 104 12.21 13.37 2.98
C TYR A 104 10.90 14.11 2.74
N THR A 105 10.31 14.68 3.80
CA THR A 105 9.07 15.50 3.73
C THR A 105 9.17 16.66 2.73
N LYS A 106 10.35 17.29 2.59
CA LYS A 106 10.58 18.35 1.59
C LYS A 106 10.37 17.93 0.12
N GLN A 107 10.28 16.63 -0.16
CA GLN A 107 10.04 16.10 -1.50
C GLN A 107 8.55 15.98 -1.84
N ILE A 108 7.67 16.23 -0.87
CA ILE A 108 6.22 16.06 -1.03
C ILE A 108 5.47 17.33 -0.66
N LYS A 109 4.27 17.46 -1.24
CA LYS A 109 3.27 18.48 -0.90
C LYS A 109 1.98 17.77 -0.44
N GLY A 110 2.17 16.76 0.41
CA GLY A 110 1.10 15.95 1.00
C GLY A 110 0.85 14.58 0.34
N CYS A 111 1.76 14.11 -0.52
CA CYS A 111 1.84 12.70 -0.92
C CYS A 111 2.30 11.81 0.25
N VAL A 112 2.25 10.49 0.06
CA VAL A 112 2.79 9.49 1.00
C VAL A 112 4.09 8.93 0.43
N LEU A 113 5.19 9.09 1.15
CA LEU A 113 6.46 8.46 0.82
C LEU A 113 6.55 7.07 1.45
N ILE A 114 7.20 6.13 0.76
CA ILE A 114 7.44 4.77 1.25
C ILE A 114 8.92 4.41 1.32
N GLY A 115 9.33 3.66 2.34
CA GLY A 115 10.70 3.17 2.52
C GLY A 115 10.81 1.94 3.42
N MET A 116 11.89 1.17 3.29
CA MET A 116 12.12 -0.03 4.10
C MET A 116 12.75 0.25 5.45
N GLU A 117 13.23 1.48 5.64
CA GLU A 117 13.84 1.95 6.88
C GLU A 117 13.18 3.25 7.30
N THR A 118 13.25 3.57 8.59
CA THR A 118 12.75 4.84 9.13
C THR A 118 13.74 5.41 10.14
N ASP A 119 13.92 6.73 10.11
CA ASP A 119 14.55 7.49 11.18
C ASP A 119 13.48 8.42 11.78
N ILE A 120 13.00 8.04 12.96
CA ILE A 120 11.94 8.76 13.67
C ILE A 120 12.41 10.15 14.09
N LYS A 121 13.68 10.29 14.51
CA LYS A 121 14.23 11.56 15.00
C LYS A 121 14.31 12.59 13.88
N ASN A 122 14.66 12.14 12.68
CA ASN A 122 14.87 13.03 11.53
C ASN A 122 13.68 13.08 10.56
N CYS A 123 12.57 12.38 10.83
CA CYS A 123 11.40 12.31 9.94
C CYS A 123 11.77 11.88 8.51
N THR A 124 12.49 10.76 8.39
CA THR A 124 12.90 10.23 7.08
C THR A 124 12.55 8.76 6.93
N VAL A 125 12.33 8.35 5.68
CA VAL A 125 12.32 6.94 5.28
C VAL A 125 13.47 6.64 4.34
N GLY A 126 14.00 5.42 4.40
CA GLY A 126 15.17 4.97 3.64
C GLY A 126 14.85 3.80 2.72
N ASN A 127 15.76 3.51 1.78
CA ASN A 127 15.66 2.35 0.89
C ASN A 127 14.31 2.26 0.14
N SER A 128 13.86 3.42 -0.36
CA SER A 128 12.54 3.60 -0.98
C SER A 128 12.35 2.84 -2.29
N LYS A 129 13.42 2.58 -3.04
CA LYS A 129 13.38 1.71 -4.24
C LYS A 129 12.98 0.27 -3.90
N LEU A 130 13.48 -0.29 -2.79
CA LEU A 130 13.13 -1.63 -2.36
C LEU A 130 11.68 -1.70 -1.85
N ALA A 131 11.24 -0.70 -1.08
CA ALA A 131 9.85 -0.59 -0.63
C ALA A 131 8.87 -0.53 -1.82
N TYR A 132 9.24 0.26 -2.82
CA TYR A 132 8.50 0.39 -4.06
C TYR A 132 8.42 -0.92 -4.85
N SER A 133 9.54 -1.65 -4.97
CA SER A 133 9.54 -3.00 -5.57
C SER A 133 8.61 -3.95 -4.82
N LYS A 134 8.68 -3.98 -3.48
CA LYS A 134 7.82 -4.86 -2.66
C LYS A 134 6.35 -4.53 -2.78
N LEU A 135 6.00 -3.25 -2.86
CA LEU A 135 4.61 -2.82 -3.06
C LEU A 135 4.10 -3.22 -4.45
N LYS A 136 4.93 -3.08 -5.49
CA LYS A 136 4.62 -3.60 -6.83
C LYS A 136 4.42 -5.11 -6.78
N ASP A 137 5.33 -5.86 -6.19
CA ASP A 137 5.24 -7.32 -6.09
C ASP A 137 3.95 -7.75 -5.37
N ALA A 138 3.54 -7.03 -4.31
CA ALA A 138 2.27 -7.28 -3.62
C ALA A 138 1.06 -7.03 -4.54
N PHE A 139 1.06 -5.95 -5.33
CA PHE A 139 -0.03 -5.66 -6.26
C PHE A 139 -0.09 -6.67 -7.42
N TYR A 140 1.05 -6.93 -8.07
CA TYR A 140 1.14 -7.77 -9.27
C TYR A 140 1.19 -9.28 -8.96
N GLY A 141 1.59 -9.67 -7.75
CA GLY A 141 1.84 -11.07 -7.37
C GLY A 141 3.16 -11.63 -7.91
N THR A 142 3.97 -10.82 -8.59
CA THR A 142 5.26 -11.21 -9.20
C THR A 142 6.16 -9.98 -9.39
N SER A 143 7.47 -10.20 -9.39
CA SER A 143 8.47 -9.16 -9.69
C SER A 143 8.65 -8.88 -11.18
N ASN A 144 8.13 -9.76 -12.05
CA ASN A 144 8.20 -9.62 -13.51
C ASN A 144 6.79 -9.66 -14.12
N PRO A 145 5.96 -8.61 -13.93
CA PRO A 145 4.61 -8.60 -14.48
C PRO A 145 4.62 -8.43 -16.00
N TYR A 146 3.83 -9.25 -16.69
CA TYR A 146 3.58 -9.11 -18.15
C TYR A 146 2.34 -8.28 -18.47
N SER A 147 1.45 -8.09 -17.49
CA SER A 147 0.22 -7.29 -17.62
C SER A 147 -0.15 -6.70 -16.27
N THR A 148 -1.03 -5.68 -16.28
CA THR A 148 -1.62 -5.10 -15.08
C THR A 148 -2.89 -5.87 -14.71
N PRO A 149 -2.96 -6.50 -13.53
CA PRO A 149 -4.18 -7.12 -13.05
C PRO A 149 -5.32 -6.11 -12.94
N ASP A 150 -6.52 -6.54 -13.30
CA ASP A 150 -7.75 -5.77 -13.08
C ASP A 150 -8.18 -5.92 -11.61
N LYS A 151 -7.66 -5.03 -10.76
CA LYS A 151 -7.93 -4.97 -9.32
C LYS A 151 -8.34 -3.56 -8.94
N ASN A 152 -9.42 -3.42 -8.18
CA ASN A 152 -9.75 -2.15 -7.54
C ASN A 152 -8.74 -1.89 -6.41
N ILE A 153 -8.09 -0.73 -6.40
CA ILE A 153 -7.18 -0.38 -5.31
C ILE A 153 -7.96 0.44 -4.29
N ILE A 154 -7.95 0.00 -3.03
CA ILE A 154 -8.57 0.73 -1.92
C ILE A 154 -7.49 1.06 -0.91
N VAL A 155 -7.31 2.34 -0.60
CA VAL A 155 -6.34 2.82 0.37
C VAL A 155 -7.06 3.42 1.57
N THR A 156 -6.87 2.84 2.75
CA THR A 156 -7.47 3.31 4.00
C THR A 156 -6.42 3.90 4.92
N PHE A 157 -6.63 5.14 5.36
CA PHE A 157 -5.80 5.84 6.33
C PHE A 157 -6.38 5.68 7.73
N LYS A 158 -5.58 5.11 8.64
CA LYS A 158 -5.92 4.86 10.05
C LYS A 158 -4.94 5.56 10.99
#